data_AF-A0A4Y2A7U9-F1
#
_entry.id   AF-A0A4Y2A7U9-F1
#
_cell.length_a   1.000
_cell.length_b   1.000
_cell.length_c   1.000
_cell.angle_alpha   90.00
_cell.angle_beta   90.00
_cell.angle_gamma   90.00
#
_symmetry.space_group_name_H-M   'P 1'
#
loop_
_entity.id
_entity.type
_entity.pdbx_description
1 polymer ?
#
loop_
_entity_poly.entity_id
_entity_poly.type
_entity_poly.pdbx_seq_one_letter_code
_entity_poly.pdbx_strand_id
1 'polypeptide(L)'
;MACKKADEDADCLIVNAALALAPTHPSVVVISKDIDFFVILIDIFTFVNVYFLKPGNGKIAEKIFSPHTALEKTIANNILFIQAMSGCDTTSALFNYGKMKFVQTLKNNHDLLKVIDFFKNPDITPEAVVDAGNRFLVALNGTQYLPRMHHP
;
A
#
# COMPACT_ATOMS: atom_id res chain seq x y z
N MET A 1 -31.57 -1.60 -3.97
CA MET A 1 -30.13 -1.93 -3.86
C MET A 1 -29.53 -1.69 -5.24
N ALA A 2 -28.50 -0.85 -5.36
CA ALA A 2 -27.77 -0.68 -6.62
C ALA A 2 -26.60 -1.66 -6.65
N CYS A 3 -26.47 -2.44 -7.72
CA CYS A 3 -25.35 -3.36 -7.93
C CYS A 3 -24.47 -2.79 -9.04
N LYS A 4 -23.15 -2.79 -8.81
CA LYS A 4 -22.14 -2.46 -9.81
C LYS A 4 -21.18 -3.64 -9.91
N LYS A 5 -20.65 -3.86 -11.11
CA LYS A 5 -19.68 -4.92 -11.41
C LYS A 5 -18.48 -4.29 -12.10
N ALA A 6 -17.28 -4.75 -11.74
CA ALA A 6 -16.06 -4.45 -12.46
C ALA A 6 -15.79 -5.55 -13.50
N ASP A 7 -15.17 -5.19 -14.63
CA ASP A 7 -14.81 -6.16 -15.67
C ASP A 7 -13.61 -7.02 -15.27
N GLU A 8 -12.71 -6.46 -14.47
CA GLU A 8 -11.53 -7.12 -13.93
C GLU A 8 -11.61 -7.15 -12.39
N ASP A 9 -10.84 -6.29 -11.73
CA ASP A 9 -10.76 -6.19 -10.29
C ASP A 9 -11.76 -5.17 -9.72
N ALA A 10 -12.39 -5.54 -8.60
CA ALA A 10 -13.43 -4.72 -7.96
C ALA A 10 -12.86 -3.66 -7.02
N ASP A 11 -11.57 -3.71 -6.67
CA ASP A 11 -11.01 -2.90 -5.61
C ASP A 11 -11.08 -1.42 -5.97
N CYS A 12 -10.66 -1.07 -7.18
CA CYS A 12 -10.73 0.29 -7.70
C CYS A 12 -12.17 0.81 -7.74
N LEU A 13 -13.12 -0.03 -8.16
CA LEU A 13 -14.55 0.34 -8.21
C LEU A 13 -15.11 0.63 -6.81
N ILE A 14 -14.80 -0.21 -5.83
CA ILE A 14 -15.26 -0.07 -4.44
C ILE A 14 -14.67 1.18 -3.80
N VAL A 15 -13.36 1.40 -3.97
CA VAL A 15 -12.65 2.57 -3.47
C VAL A 15 -13.21 3.85 -4.06
N ASN A 16 -13.36 3.91 -5.39
CA ASN A 16 -13.93 5.08 -6.07
C ASN A 16 -15.39 5.33 -5.66
N ALA A 17 -16.17 4.28 -5.43
CA ALA A 17 -17.53 4.42 -4.92
C ALA A 17 -17.54 5.02 -3.51
N ALA A 18 -16.64 4.58 -2.62
CA ALA A 18 -16.52 5.15 -1.28
C ALA A 18 -16.13 6.63 -1.32
N LEU A 19 -15.15 6.99 -2.17
CA LEU A 19 -14.72 8.38 -2.38
C LEU A 19 -15.84 9.27 -2.94
N ALA A 20 -16.66 8.75 -3.86
CA ALA A 20 -17.79 9.50 -4.42
C ALA A 20 -18.92 9.73 -3.39
N LEU A 21 -19.10 8.81 -2.44
CA LEU A 21 -20.12 8.92 -1.39
C LEU A 21 -19.67 9.79 -0.21
N ALA A 22 -18.37 9.85 0.08
CA ALA A 22 -17.84 10.52 1.26
C ALA A 22 -18.26 12.01 1.39
N PRO A 23 -18.29 12.84 0.33
CA PRO A 23 -18.71 14.24 0.46
C PRO A 23 -20.20 14.44 0.80
N THR A 24 -21.04 13.43 0.56
CA THR A 24 -22.52 13.55 0.64
C THR A 24 -23.12 12.76 1.80
N HIS A 25 -22.32 11.96 2.51
CA HIS A 25 -22.80 11.09 3.59
C HIS A 25 -22.05 11.37 4.89
N PRO A 26 -22.71 11.34 6.06
CA PRO A 26 -22.04 11.53 7.34
C PRO A 26 -21.05 10.40 7.67
N SER A 27 -21.24 9.21 7.10
CA SER A 27 -20.34 8.07 7.23
C SER A 27 -20.48 7.15 6.01
N VAL A 28 -19.35 6.59 5.56
CA VAL A 28 -19.26 5.60 4.49
C VAL A 28 -18.48 4.41 5.03
N VAL A 29 -19.03 3.19 4.91
CA VAL A 29 -18.39 1.97 5.41
C VAL A 29 -18.10 1.03 4.25
N VAL A 30 -16.83 0.73 4.04
CA VAL A 30 -16.36 -0.31 3.12
C VAL A 30 -16.33 -1.63 3.87
N ILE A 31 -17.14 -2.59 3.46
CA ILE A 31 -17.25 -3.90 4.10
C ILE A 31 -16.48 -4.92 3.26
N SER A 32 -15.39 -5.49 3.80
CA SER A 32 -14.65 -6.56 3.13
C SER A 32 -13.85 -7.42 4.12
N LYS A 33 -13.62 -8.68 3.76
CA LYS A 33 -12.69 -9.56 4.50
C LYS A 33 -11.22 -9.30 4.14
N ASP A 34 -11.00 -8.74 2.95
CA ASP A 34 -9.68 -8.45 2.41
C ASP A 34 -9.10 -7.20 3.08
N ILE A 35 -7.89 -7.34 3.61
CA ILE A 35 -7.19 -6.26 4.32
C ILE A 35 -6.54 -5.28 3.35
N ASP A 36 -6.38 -5.64 2.07
CA ASP A 36 -5.83 -4.75 1.06
C ASP A 36 -6.69 -3.49 0.89
N PHE A 37 -8.01 -3.61 1.03
CA PHE A 37 -8.90 -2.44 1.10
C PHE A 37 -8.51 -1.48 2.21
N PHE A 38 -8.16 -2.00 3.38
CA PHE A 38 -7.76 -1.15 4.49
C PHE A 38 -6.43 -0.45 4.20
N VAL A 39 -5.49 -1.15 3.55
CA VAL A 39 -4.21 -0.57 3.11
C VAL A 39 -4.43 0.54 2.08
N ILE A 40 -5.30 0.32 1.08
CA ILE A 40 -5.63 1.32 0.06
C ILE A 40 -6.31 2.53 0.71
N LEU A 41 -7.24 2.32 1.66
CA LEU A 41 -7.91 3.40 2.39
C LEU A 41 -6.93 4.26 3.24
N ILE A 42 -5.86 3.67 3.77
CA ILE A 42 -4.81 4.41 4.48
C ILE A 42 -4.01 5.29 3.52
N ASP A 43 -3.77 4.85 2.28
CA ASP A 43 -2.98 5.60 1.30
C ASP A 43 -3.77 6.78 0.70
N ILE A 44 -5.01 6.53 0.27
CA ILE A 44 -5.88 7.54 -0.36
C ILE A 44 -6.51 8.52 0.64
N PHE A 45 -6.01 8.53 1.87
CA PHE A 45 -6.50 9.24 3.05
C PHE A 45 -6.93 10.69 2.75
N THR A 46 -8.22 10.84 2.42
CA THR A 46 -8.80 12.13 2.02
C THR A 46 -10.05 12.47 2.82
N PHE A 47 -10.67 11.49 3.47
CA PHE A 47 -11.99 11.64 4.10
C PHE A 47 -12.06 11.02 5.50
N VAL A 48 -12.40 11.86 6.50
CA VAL A 48 -12.51 11.47 7.92
C VAL A 48 -13.68 10.54 8.23
N ASN A 49 -14.63 10.45 7.30
CA ASN A 49 -15.89 9.74 7.44
C ASN A 49 -15.94 8.43 6.65
N VAL A 50 -14.80 7.94 6.14
CA VAL A 50 -14.71 6.63 5.49
C VAL A 50 -14.10 5.61 6.45
N TYR A 51 -14.76 4.47 6.62
CA TYR A 51 -14.36 3.41 7.55
C TYR A 51 -14.28 2.05 6.84
N PHE A 52 -13.44 1.17 7.36
CA PHE A 52 -13.33 -0.22 6.92
C PHE A 52 -13.98 -1.15 7.96
N LEU A 53 -14.91 -1.99 7.55
CA LEU A 53 -15.51 -3.03 8.39
C LEU A 53 -15.04 -4.39 7.89
N LYS A 54 -14.35 -5.12 8.75
CA LYS A 54 -14.01 -6.53 8.55
C LYS A 54 -15.12 -7.39 9.15
N PRO A 55 -15.92 -8.10 8.33
CA PRO A 55 -16.97 -8.98 8.85
C PRO A 55 -16.39 -10.07 9.75
N GLY A 56 -17.15 -10.43 10.78
CA GLY A 56 -16.84 -11.57 11.63
C GLY A 56 -16.78 -12.88 10.86
N ASN A 57 -16.14 -13.89 11.44
CA ASN A 57 -16.15 -15.26 10.92
C ASN A 57 -16.27 -16.27 12.06
N GLY A 58 -17.39 -16.99 12.11
CA GLY A 58 -17.69 -17.93 13.19
C GLY A 58 -17.72 -17.23 14.55
N LYS A 59 -16.75 -17.57 15.43
CA LYS A 59 -16.62 -16.99 16.78
C LYS A 59 -15.91 -15.62 16.79
N ILE A 60 -15.33 -15.19 15.68
CA ILE A 60 -14.63 -13.92 15.58
C ILE A 60 -15.66 -12.82 15.31
N ALA A 61 -15.76 -11.85 16.21
CA ALA A 61 -16.61 -10.68 16.04
C ALA A 61 -16.13 -9.79 14.88
N GLU A 62 -17.06 -9.06 14.27
CA GLU A 62 -16.72 -8.01 13.31
C GLU A 62 -15.89 -6.90 13.96
N LYS A 63 -15.09 -6.22 13.14
CA LYS A 63 -14.24 -5.12 13.58
C LYS A 63 -14.34 -3.96 12.59
N ILE A 64 -14.45 -2.75 13.12
CA ILE A 64 -14.43 -1.50 12.35
C ILE A 64 -13.10 -0.80 12.60
N PHE A 65 -12.49 -0.33 11.52
CA PHE A 65 -11.22 0.36 11.52
C PHE A 65 -11.36 1.70 10.81
N SER A 66 -10.76 2.73 11.41
CA SER A 66 -10.57 4.01 10.74
C SER A 66 -9.26 3.98 9.96
N PRO A 67 -9.21 4.50 8.72
CA PRO A 67 -7.96 4.71 8.01
C PRO A 67 -7.06 5.76 8.70
N HIS A 68 -7.63 6.54 9.63
CA HIS A 68 -6.88 7.32 10.63
C HIS A 68 -6.19 6.41 11.64
N THR A 69 -5.18 5.69 11.18
CA THR A 69 -4.36 4.83 12.02
C THR A 69 -3.31 5.65 12.76
N ALA A 70 -2.82 5.16 13.90
CA ALA A 70 -1.67 5.73 14.60
C ALA A 70 -0.33 5.42 13.89
N LEU A 71 -0.38 5.11 12.60
CA LEU A 71 0.79 4.78 11.80
C LEU A 71 1.63 6.04 11.59
N GLU A 72 2.95 5.87 11.63
CA GLU A 72 3.87 6.96 11.33
C GLU A 72 3.63 7.47 9.90
N LYS A 73 3.58 8.79 9.74
CA LYS A 73 3.26 9.47 8.46
C LYS A 73 4.08 8.94 7.28
N THR A 74 5.37 8.69 7.47
CA THR A 74 6.25 8.14 6.44
C THR A 74 5.78 6.76 5.98
N ILE A 75 5.31 5.91 6.89
CA ILE A 75 4.85 4.56 6.56
C ILE A 75 3.45 4.62 5.93
N ALA A 76 2.56 5.48 6.45
CA ALA A 76 1.24 5.69 5.87
C ALA A 76 1.34 6.15 4.40
N ASN A 77 2.18 7.15 4.12
CA ASN A 77 2.39 7.71 2.78
C ASN A 77 3.09 6.75 1.79
N ASN A 78 3.60 5.61 2.27
CA ASN A 78 4.32 4.62 1.47
C ASN A 78 3.76 3.21 1.67
N ILE A 79 2.54 3.09 2.20
CA ILE A 79 1.98 1.80 2.60
C ILE A 79 1.71 0.90 1.39
N LEU A 80 1.27 1.47 0.26
CA LEU A 80 1.09 0.73 -0.99
C LEU A 80 2.42 0.17 -1.51
N PHE A 81 3.49 0.97 -1.48
CA PHE A 81 4.81 0.50 -1.86
C PHE A 81 5.28 -0.65 -0.96
N ILE A 82 5.11 -0.51 0.35
CA ILE A 82 5.45 -1.58 1.31
C ILE A 82 4.64 -2.85 1.01
N GLN A 83 3.33 -2.73 0.79
CA GLN A 83 2.46 -3.88 0.50
C GLN A 83 2.87 -4.56 -0.82
N ALA A 84 3.13 -3.79 -1.87
CA ALA A 84 3.56 -4.32 -3.17
C ALA A 84 4.92 -5.04 -3.07
N MET A 85 5.88 -4.49 -2.35
CA MET A 85 7.23 -5.08 -2.24
C MET A 85 7.33 -6.23 -1.24
N SER A 86 6.52 -6.21 -0.18
CA SER A 86 6.52 -7.24 0.87
C SER A 86 5.50 -8.35 0.65
N GLY A 87 4.59 -8.19 -0.32
CA GLY A 87 3.51 -9.11 -0.66
C GLY A 87 2.22 -8.87 0.14
N CYS A 88 1.09 -8.99 -0.55
CA CYS A 88 -0.23 -9.29 0.01
C CYS A 88 -0.35 -10.78 0.39
N ASP A 89 -1.33 -11.10 1.24
CA ASP A 89 -1.74 -12.44 1.68
C ASP A 89 -1.86 -13.49 0.56
N THR A 90 -2.13 -13.08 -0.69
CA THR A 90 -2.25 -13.97 -1.87
C THR A 90 -1.10 -13.91 -2.86
N THR A 91 -0.13 -13.00 -2.67
CA THR A 91 0.98 -12.78 -3.62
C THR A 91 2.30 -13.35 -3.11
N SER A 92 3.21 -13.70 -4.01
CA SER A 92 4.57 -14.10 -3.64
C SER A 92 5.32 -12.97 -2.94
N ALA A 93 5.99 -13.28 -1.82
CA ALA A 93 6.83 -12.36 -1.06
C ALA A 93 8.32 -12.69 -1.26
N LEU A 94 9.20 -11.72 -1.01
CA LEU A 94 10.64 -11.96 -0.98
C LEU A 94 10.98 -12.98 0.12
N PHE A 95 11.64 -14.07 -0.26
CA PHE A 95 12.01 -15.13 0.66
C PHE A 95 12.84 -14.59 1.83
N ASN A 96 12.51 -15.03 3.05
CA ASN A 96 13.18 -14.63 4.30
C ASN A 96 12.97 -13.16 4.74
N TYR A 97 12.07 -12.41 4.09
CA TYR A 97 11.76 -11.01 4.44
C TYR A 97 10.31 -10.83 4.90
N GLY A 98 10.11 -10.55 6.19
CA GLY A 98 8.80 -10.17 6.72
C GLY A 98 8.47 -8.69 6.49
N LYS A 99 7.17 -8.32 6.48
CA LYS A 99 6.70 -6.94 6.25
C LYS A 99 7.39 -5.88 7.14
N MET A 100 7.71 -6.25 8.39
CA MET A 100 8.42 -5.37 9.32
C MET A 100 9.84 -5.00 8.87
N LYS A 101 10.52 -5.83 8.10
CA LYS A 101 11.83 -5.49 7.55
C LYS A 101 11.72 -4.29 6.61
N PHE A 102 10.73 -4.28 5.71
CA PHE A 102 10.51 -3.17 4.77
C PHE A 102 10.19 -1.87 5.50
N VAL A 103 9.32 -1.95 6.52
CA VAL A 103 8.99 -0.82 7.41
C VAL A 103 10.25 -0.28 8.09
N GLN A 104 11.08 -1.16 8.67
CA GLN A 104 12.32 -0.75 9.35
C GLN A 104 13.36 -0.18 8.39
N THR A 105 13.54 -0.79 7.22
CA THR A 105 14.44 -0.29 6.17
C THR A 105 14.06 1.14 5.76
N LEU A 106 12.76 1.42 5.65
CA LEU A 106 12.28 2.77 5.36
C LEU A 106 12.50 3.77 6.49
N LYS A 107 12.27 3.35 7.74
CA LYS A 107 12.53 4.20 8.91
C LYS A 107 14.00 4.55 9.07
N ASN A 108 14.89 3.61 8.73
CA ASN A 108 16.32 3.75 8.97
C ASN A 108 17.07 4.43 7.82
N ASN A 109 16.44 4.59 6.65
CA ASN A 109 17.08 5.17 5.48
C ASN A 109 16.12 6.11 4.72
N HIS A 110 16.13 7.39 5.12
CA HIS A 110 15.29 8.42 4.50
C HIS A 110 15.64 8.70 3.04
N ASP A 111 16.85 8.37 2.57
CA ASP A 111 17.21 8.54 1.15
C ASP A 111 16.41 7.61 0.24
N LEU A 112 15.88 6.50 0.78
CA LEU A 112 14.99 5.60 0.04
C LEU A 112 13.64 6.24 -0.30
N LEU A 113 13.22 7.30 0.39
CA LEU A 113 11.96 7.97 0.06
C LEU A 113 12.00 8.55 -1.35
N LYS A 114 13.14 9.16 -1.73
CA LYS A 114 13.36 9.65 -3.10
C LYS A 114 13.38 8.52 -4.13
N VAL A 115 13.83 7.32 -3.74
CA VAL A 115 13.83 6.13 -4.59
C VAL A 115 12.39 5.62 -4.78
N ILE A 116 11.59 5.63 -3.72
CA ILE A 116 10.20 5.17 -3.76
C ILE A 116 9.31 6.09 -4.59
N ASP A 117 9.59 7.40 -4.62
CA ASP A 117 8.81 8.34 -5.42
C ASP A 117 8.82 8.00 -6.92
N PHE A 118 9.83 7.27 -7.41
CA PHE A 118 9.84 6.75 -8.79
C PHE A 118 8.66 5.80 -9.04
N PHE A 119 8.29 4.97 -8.06
CA PHE A 119 7.16 4.04 -8.18
C PHE A 119 5.80 4.74 -8.14
N LYS A 120 5.75 6.01 -7.71
CA LYS A 120 4.51 6.80 -7.64
C LYS A 120 4.29 7.68 -8.87
N ASN A 121 5.30 7.79 -9.73
CA ASN A 121 5.21 8.62 -10.92
C ASN A 121 4.66 7.78 -12.09
N PRO A 122 3.47 8.11 -12.64
CA PRO A 122 2.90 7.37 -13.77
C PRO A 122 3.70 7.52 -15.07
N ASP A 123 4.50 8.57 -15.21
CA ASP A 123 5.30 8.86 -16.40
C ASP A 123 6.72 8.28 -16.33
N ILE A 124 7.01 7.44 -15.32
CA ILE A 124 8.35 6.89 -15.11
C ILE A 124 8.72 5.84 -16.14
N THR A 125 9.98 5.81 -16.56
CA THR A 125 10.45 4.76 -17.48
C THR A 125 10.67 3.43 -16.76
N PRO A 126 10.47 2.29 -17.44
CA PRO A 126 10.74 0.97 -16.87
C PRO A 126 12.17 0.83 -16.34
N GLU A 127 13.16 1.41 -17.02
CA GLU A 127 14.58 1.35 -16.62
C GLU A 127 14.81 2.07 -15.30
N ALA A 128 14.15 3.21 -15.09
CA ALA A 128 14.24 3.97 -13.85
C ALA A 128 13.55 3.22 -12.68
N VAL A 129 12.45 2.52 -12.95
CA VAL A 129 11.81 1.62 -11.96
C VAL A 129 12.74 0.46 -11.60
N VAL A 130 13.41 -0.15 -12.57
CA VAL A 130 14.38 -1.23 -12.34
C VAL A 130 15.56 -0.72 -11.49
N ASP A 131 16.13 0.43 -11.82
CA ASP A 131 17.22 1.02 -11.02
C ASP A 131 16.76 1.38 -9.60
N ALA A 132 15.58 1.98 -9.44
CA ALA A 132 14.99 2.26 -8.14
C ALA A 132 14.76 0.98 -7.32
N GLY A 133 14.21 -0.06 -7.94
CA GLY A 133 14.01 -1.37 -7.33
C GLY A 133 15.32 -2.00 -6.87
N ASN A 134 16.37 -1.96 -7.70
CA ASN A 134 17.69 -2.48 -7.33
C ASN A 134 18.29 -1.72 -6.14
N ARG A 135 18.19 -0.38 -6.12
CA ARG A 135 18.65 0.45 -4.99
C ARG A 135 17.91 0.08 -3.70
N PHE A 136 16.59 -0.09 -3.78
CA PHE A 136 15.80 -0.48 -2.62
C PHE A 136 16.17 -1.88 -2.11
N LEU A 137 16.30 -2.87 -2.98
CA LEU A 137 16.68 -4.24 -2.61
C LEU A 137 18.06 -4.32 -1.96
N VAL A 138 19.02 -3.54 -2.46
CA VAL A 138 20.36 -3.46 -1.87
C VAL A 138 20.31 -2.88 -0.45
N ALA A 139 19.51 -1.83 -0.22
CA ALA A 139 19.29 -1.28 1.11
C ALA A 139 18.52 -2.24 2.04
N LEU A 140 17.56 -3.00 1.50
CA LEU A 140 16.82 -4.03 2.23
C LEU A 140 17.75 -5.14 2.78
N ASN A 141 18.75 -5.53 1.98
CA ASN A 141 19.80 -6.49 2.34
C ASN A 141 20.84 -5.91 3.34
N GLY A 142 20.81 -4.60 3.62
CA GLY A 142 21.80 -3.94 4.49
C GLY A 142 23.16 -3.70 3.82
N THR A 143 23.22 -3.77 2.49
CA THR A 143 24.42 -3.52 1.68
C THR A 143 24.36 -2.13 1.03
N GLN A 144 25.50 -1.49 0.76
CA GLN A 144 25.53 -0.18 0.08
C GLN A 144 25.53 -0.37 -1.45
N TYR A 145 24.75 0.44 -2.18
CA TYR A 145 24.66 0.38 -3.65
C TYR A 145 25.96 0.83 -4.30
N LEU A 146 26.61 -0.08 -5.04
CA LEU A 146 27.66 0.26 -5.99
C LEU A 146 27.02 0.30 -7.38
N PRO A 147 26.90 1.47 -8.03
CA PRO A 147 26.33 1.54 -9.38
C PRO A 147 27.19 0.70 -10.33
N ARG A 148 26.53 0.02 -11.29
CA ARG A 148 27.24 -0.73 -12.32
C ARG A 148 28.20 0.21 -13.04
N MET A 149 29.50 -0.02 -12.89
CA MET A 149 30.50 0.59 -13.75
C MET A 149 30.25 0.03 -15.15
N HIS A 150 29.80 0.89 -16.06
CA HIS A 150 29.88 0.57 -17.48
C HIS A 150 31.36 0.40 -17.80
N HIS A 151 31.78 -0.85 -18.05
CA HIS A 151 33.07 -1.09 -18.66
C HIS A 151 33.03 -0.62 -20.12
N PRO A 152 34.12 0.03 -20.59
CA PRO A 152 34.22 0.58 -21.93
C PRO A 152 34.15 -0.47 -23.03
#